data_AF-A0A533YHL0-F1
#
_entry.id   AF-A0A533YHL0-F1
#
_cell.length_a   1.000
_cell.length_b   1.000
_cell.length_c   1.000
_cell.angle_alpha   90.00
_cell.angle_beta   90.00
_cell.angle_gamma   90.00
#
_symmetry.space_group_name_H-M   'P 1'
#
loop_
_entity.id
_entity.type
_entity.pdbx_description
1 polymer ?
#
loop_
_entity_poly.entity_id
_entity_poly.type
_entity_poly.pdbx_seq_one_letter_code
_entity_poly.pdbx_strand_id
1 'polypeptide(L)' 'MAEILFTHSYFLSLDPKEHRAMMPYAPLGTLYAASQVRKRGHTIALFDSMFAPGAENLASSLCRHKRAGCVRRRSP' A
#
# COMPACT_ATOMS: atom_id res chain seq x y z
N MET A 1 -6.06 -10.69 -17.70
CA MET A 1 -6.49 -9.79 -16.62
C MET A 1 -5.87 -10.28 -15.32
N ALA A 2 -4.96 -9.51 -14.71
CA ALA A 2 -4.35 -9.86 -13.41
C ALA A 2 -4.83 -8.88 -12.34
N GLU A 3 -4.84 -9.32 -11.08
CA GLU A 3 -5.11 -8.46 -9.92
C GLU A 3 -3.79 -8.04 -9.27
N ILE A 4 -3.58 -6.73 -9.17
CA ILE A 4 -2.29 -6.17 -8.74
C ILE A 4 -2.54 -5.15 -7.64
N LEU A 5 -1.91 -5.35 -6.47
CA LEU A 5 -1.89 -4.38 -5.38
C LEU A 5 -0.59 -3.57 -5.46
N PHE A 6 -0.72 -2.26 -5.70
CA PHE A 6 0.39 -1.32 -5.63
C PHE A 6 0.60 -0.82 -4.20
N THR A 7 1.84 -0.57 -3.84
CA THR A 7 2.22 0.09 -2.58
C THR A 7 3.58 0.78 -2.73
N HIS A 8 4.03 1.47 -1.69
CA HIS A 8 5.40 1.96 -1.54
C HIS A 8 5.92 1.56 -0.15
N SER A 9 7.23 1.73 0.08
CA SER A 9 7.91 1.23 1.28
C SER A 9 8.06 2.26 2.39
N TYR A 10 7.44 3.43 2.26
CA TYR A 10 7.67 4.55 3.17
C TYR A 10 6.53 4.68 4.18
N PHE A 11 6.85 4.54 5.46
CA PHE A 11 5.93 4.66 6.59
C PHE A 11 6.38 5.85 7.43
N LEU A 12 5.58 6.92 7.47
CA LEU A 12 5.92 8.14 8.20
C LEU A 12 6.10 7.88 9.70
N SER A 13 5.37 6.91 10.26
CA SER A 13 5.49 6.48 11.65
C SER A 13 6.91 6.00 12.03
N LEU A 14 7.71 5.57 11.05
CA LEU A 14 9.06 5.06 11.25
C LEU A 14 10.15 6.13 11.10
N ASP A 15 9.80 7.37 10.74
CA ASP A 15 10.72 8.50 10.66
C ASP A 15 10.28 9.63 11.60
N PRO A 16 10.78 9.69 12.85
CA PRO A 16 10.38 10.71 13.82
C PRO A 16 10.70 12.14 13.39
N LYS A 17 11.68 12.34 12.50
CA LYS A 17 12.05 13.67 12.02
C LYS A 17 11.01 14.16 11.02
N GLU A 18 10.74 13.35 10.00
CA GLU A 18 9.75 13.69 8.98
C GLU A 18 8.32 13.67 9.54
N HIS A 19 8.02 12.80 10.51
CA HIS A 19 6.75 12.80 11.23
C HIS A 19 6.51 14.09 12.01
N ARG A 20 7.55 14.74 12.53
CA ARG A 20 7.41 16.08 13.14
C ARG A 20 7.23 17.18 12.08
N ALA A 21 7.87 17.03 10.93
CA ALA A 21 7.77 18.00 9.85
C ALA A 21 6.39 18.00 9.19
N MET A 22 5.72 16.85 9.11
CA MET A 22 4.38 16.69 8.51
C MET A 22 4.26 17.30 7.10
N MET A 23 5.28 17.06 6.27
CA MET A 23 5.28 17.43 4.86
C MET A 23 5.26 16.18 3.96
N PRO A 24 4.22 15.34 4.04
CA PRO A 24 4.12 14.15 3.21
C PRO A 24 3.82 14.55 1.75
N TYR A 25 4.42 13.80 0.82
CA TYR A 25 4.16 13.96 -0.60
C TYR A 25 3.42 12.73 -1.13
N ALA A 26 2.55 12.95 -2.11
CA ALA A 26 1.88 11.85 -2.79
C ALA A 26 2.92 10.93 -3.47
N PRO A 27 2.72 9.60 -3.44
CA PRO A 27 3.62 8.65 -4.08
C PRO A 27 3.43 8.64 -5.61
N LEU A 28 3.83 9.73 -6.27
CA LEU A 28 3.56 9.99 -7.69
C LEU A 28 4.06 8.86 -8.60
N GLY A 29 5.26 8.34 -8.35
CA GLY A 29 5.80 7.21 -9.11
C GLY A 29 4.90 5.96 -9.03
N THR A 30 4.43 5.63 -7.83
CA THR A 30 3.49 4.52 -7.60
C THR A 30 2.16 4.77 -8.31
N LEU A 31 1.62 5.99 -8.23
CA LEU A 31 0.37 6.35 -8.89
C LEU A 31 0.48 6.28 -10.42
N TYR A 32 1.59 6.74 -10.99
CA TYR A 32 1.83 6.65 -12.42
C TYR A 32 1.94 5.20 -12.89
N ALA A 33 2.72 4.38 -12.19
CA ALA A 33 2.85 2.95 -12.51
C ALA A 33 1.49 2.24 -12.45
N ALA A 34 0.70 2.47 -11.39
CA ALA A 34 -0.63 1.92 -11.24
C ALA A 34 -1.56 2.36 -12.38
N SER A 35 -1.51 3.63 -12.78
CA SER A 35 -2.33 4.16 -13.89
C SER A 35 -2.02 3.48 -15.22
N GLN A 36 -0.74 3.23 -15.50
CA GLN A 36 -0.28 2.60 -16.75
C GLN A 36 -0.66 1.13 -16.79
N VAL A 37 -0.56 0.43 -15.65
CA VAL A 37 -1.00 -0.96 -15.53
C VAL A 37 -2.52 -1.08 -15.66
N ARG A 38 -3.29 -0.14 -15.09
CA ARG A 38 -4.74 -0.07 -15.27
C ARG A 38 -5.13 0.10 -16.74
N LYS A 39 -4.45 1.00 -17.47
CA LYS A 39 -4.70 1.24 -18.91
C LYS A 39 -4.46 -0.01 -19.78
N ARG A 40 -3.61 -0.93 -19.34
CA ARG A 40 -3.35 -2.21 -20.02
C ARG A 40 -4.42 -3.29 -19.72
N GLY A 41 -5.50 -2.93 -19.02
CA GLY A 41 -6.60 -3.84 -18.74
C GLY A 41 -6.30 -4.81 -17.60
N HIS A 42 -5.56 -4.38 -16.58
CA HIS A 42 -5.41 -5.10 -15.31
C HIS A 42 -6.30 -4.47 -14.22
N THR A 43 -6.80 -5.29 -13.29
CA THR A 43 -7.48 -4.82 -12.09
C THR A 43 -6.42 -4.40 -11.08
N ILE A 44 -6.50 -3.16 -10.61
CA ILE A 44 -5.53 -2.62 -9.67
C ILE A 44 -6.19 -2.19 -8.37
N ALA A 45 -5.45 -2.32 -7.29
CA ALA A 45 -5.72 -1.69 -6.00
C ALA A 45 -4.45 -0.94 -5.54
N LEU A 46 -4.61 0.02 -4.64
CA LEU A 46 -3.50 0.79 -4.06
C LEU A 46 -3.57 0.74 -2.53
N PHE A 47 -2.46 0.41 -1.90
CA PHE A 47 -2.23 0.59 -0.47
C PHE A 47 -1.15 1.67 -0.27
N ASP A 48 -1.57 2.85 0.17
CA ASP A 48 -0.68 3.93 0.59
C ASP A 48 -0.16 3.61 2.00
N SER A 49 1.16 3.47 2.14
CA SER A 49 1.81 3.16 3.41
C SER A 49 2.13 4.40 4.24
N MET A 50 2.02 5.60 3.68
CA MET A 50 2.50 6.86 4.27
C MET A 50 2.04 7.04 5.72
N PHE A 51 0.75 6.82 5.98
CA PHE A 51 0.15 6.96 7.32
C PHE A 51 -0.27 5.62 7.94
N ALA A 52 0.18 4.51 7.37
CA ALA A 52 -0.05 3.21 7.97
C ALA A 52 0.76 3.07 9.27
N PRO A 53 0.19 2.53 10.35
CA PRO A 53 0.90 2.29 11.60
C PRO A 53 2.18 1.45 11.42
N GLY A 54 2.11 0.40 10.58
CA GLY A 54 3.23 -0.47 10.29
C GLY A 54 3.00 -1.42 9.11
N ALA A 55 4.00 -2.26 8.84
CA ALA A 55 4.01 -3.20 7.71
C ALA A 55 2.90 -4.26 7.81
N GLU A 56 2.39 -4.55 9.01
CA GLU A 56 1.26 -5.43 9.25
C GLU A 56 -0.04 -4.96 8.57
N ASN A 57 -0.18 -3.65 8.35
CA ASN A 57 -1.33 -3.09 7.64
C ASN A 57 -1.28 -3.45 6.14
N LEU A 58 -0.09 -3.60 5.56
CA LEU A 58 0.08 -4.10 4.19
C LEU A 58 -0.41 -5.55 4.08
N ALA A 59 -0.08 -6.41 5.06
CA ALA A 59 -0.58 -7.78 5.08
C ALA A 59 -2.11 -7.83 5.14
N SER A 60 -2.71 -6.96 5.96
CA SER A 60 -4.17 -6.80 6.02
C SER A 60 -4.77 -6.32 4.69
N SER A 61 -4.09 -5.40 3.99
CA SER A 61 -4.50 -4.94 2.67
C SER A 61 -4.39 -6.05 1.60
N LEU A 62 -3.29 -6.78 1.59
CA LEU A 62 -3.08 -7.92 0.70
C LEU A 62 -4.17 -8.98 0.90
N CYS A 63 -4.53 -9.24 2.15
CA CYS A 63 -5.62 -10.12 2.52
C CYS A 63 -6.97 -9.68 1.98
N ARG A 64 -7.32 -8.39 2.07
CA ARG A 64 -8.58 -7.85 1.54
C ARG A 64 -8.68 -7.98 0.01
N HIS A 65 -7.54 -7.93 -0.67
CA HIS A 65 -7.47 -7.96 -2.13
C HIS A 65 -7.07 -9.34 -2.71
N LYS A 66 -6.91 -10.37 -1.86
CA LYS A 66 -6.69 -11.75 -2.31
C LYS A 66 -8.02 -12.47 -2.45
N ARG A 67 -8.24 -13.11 -3.61
CA ARG A 67 -9.42 -13.95 -3.88
C ARG A 67 -9.49 -15.26 -3.07
N ALA A 68 -8.37 -15.78 -2.55
CA ALA A 68 -8.36 -16.97 -1.70
C ALA A 68 -7.17 -16.98 -0.72
N GLY A 69 -7.43 -17.36 0.54
CA GLY A 69 -6.38 -17.77 1.49
C GLY A 69 -5.78 -16.70 2.42
N CYS A 70 -6.56 -15.70 2.85
CA CYS A 70 -6.11 -14.87 3.99
C CYS A 70 -6.38 -15.58 5.32
N VAL A 71 -5.35 -16.20 5.90
CA VAL A 71 -5.37 -16.51 7.34
C VAL A 71 -5.14 -15.19 8.05
N ARG A 72 -6.21 -14.59 8.61
CA ARG A 72 -6.08 -13.44 9.51
C ARG A 72 -5.20 -13.89 10.68
N ARG A 73 -3.90 -13.56 10.65
CA ARG A 73 -3.07 -13.64 11.85
C ARG A 73 -3.67 -12.65 12.83
N ARG A 74 -4.42 -13.15 13.82
CA ARG A 74 -4.79 -12.35 14.99
C ARG A 74 -3.47 -11.99 15.68
N SER A 75 -3.15 -10.72 15.74
CA SER A 75 -2.13 -10.24 16.69
C SER A 75 -2.61 -10.56 18.11
N PRO A 76 -1.70 -10.93 19.03
CA PRO A 76 -2.03 -11.23 20.43
C PRO A 76 -2.61 -10.02 21.16
#